data_AF-A0A7V6G7V7-F1
#
_entry.id   AF-A0A7V6G7V7-F1
#
_cell.length_a   1.000
_cell.length_b   1.000
_cell.length_c   1.000
_cell.angle_alpha   90.00
_cell.angle_beta   90.00
_cell.angle_gamma   90.00
#
_symmetry.space_group_name_H-M   'P 1'
#
loop_
_entity.id
_entity.type
_entity.pdbx_description
1 polymer ?
#
loop_
_entity_poly.entity_id
_entity_poly.type
_entity_poly.pdbx_seq_one_letter_code
_entity_poly.pdbx_strand_id
1 'polypeptide(L)'
;MKTSLKPAIAFYYAIYVVTLIIAAIGSFYAPATPWVAADPAVVKTIYSLLILYLLISIPFSLKWLSNSSKKVKKLTDANEKIKRYRRNICIVLGITAFGLIASLLCFYLFKETSFIYMAGIEIIALLFCKPTEKKMIADLFTDEIDETTDQNTTPETDEPIEKNTKNE
;
A
#
# COMPACT_ATOMS: atom_id res chain seq x y z
N MET A 1 4.77 2.99 -22.05
CA MET A 1 5.07 2.55 -20.66
C MET A 1 4.01 3.02 -19.65
N LYS A 2 2.70 2.86 -19.91
CA LYS A 2 1.59 3.45 -19.10
C LYS A 2 0.54 2.44 -18.59
N THR A 3 0.82 1.14 -18.72
CA THR A 3 -0.21 0.09 -18.60
C THR A 3 0.08 -1.03 -17.59
N SER A 4 1.26 -1.07 -16.96
CA SER A 4 1.68 -2.23 -16.16
C SER A 4 1.21 -2.25 -14.71
N LEU A 5 0.82 -1.10 -14.13
CA LEU A 5 0.41 -0.99 -12.71
C LEU A 5 -1.10 -0.95 -12.46
N LYS A 6 -1.90 -0.65 -13.49
CA LYS A 6 -3.37 -0.63 -13.44
C LYS A 6 -3.99 -1.86 -12.74
N PRO A 7 -3.55 -3.12 -12.99
CA PRO A 7 -4.17 -4.27 -12.33
C PRO A 7 -3.93 -4.33 -10.82
N ALA A 8 -2.77 -3.87 -10.33
CA ALA A 8 -2.50 -3.87 -8.88
C ALA A 8 -3.27 -2.77 -8.15
N ILE A 9 -3.43 -1.62 -8.80
CA ILE A 9 -4.27 -0.51 -8.32
C ILE A 9 -5.75 -0.94 -8.33
N ALA A 10 -6.21 -1.61 -9.38
CA ALA A 10 -7.55 -2.17 -9.44
C ALA A 10 -7.80 -3.20 -8.33
N PHE A 11 -6.84 -4.09 -8.08
CA PHE A 11 -6.91 -5.05 -6.98
C PHE A 11 -7.01 -4.36 -5.61
N TYR A 12 -6.21 -3.31 -5.39
CA TYR A 12 -6.29 -2.48 -4.19
C TYR A 12 -7.69 -1.90 -3.97
N TYR A 13 -8.28 -1.26 -4.98
CA TYR A 13 -9.63 -0.71 -4.85
C TYR A 13 -10.71 -1.80 -4.73
N ALA A 14 -10.52 -2.95 -5.39
CA ALA A 14 -11.43 -4.08 -5.28
C ALA A 14 -11.53 -4.58 -3.83
N ILE A 15 -10.43 -4.59 -3.08
CA ILE A 15 -10.45 -4.94 -1.65
C ILE A 15 -11.40 -4.02 -0.87
N TYR A 16 -11.30 -2.69 -1.04
CA TYR A 16 -12.21 -1.76 -0.36
C TYR A 16 -13.67 -1.96 -0.75
N VAL A 17 -13.94 -2.16 -2.04
CA VAL A 17 -15.31 -2.40 -2.51
C VAL A 17 -15.86 -3.68 -1.89
N VAL A 18 -15.08 -4.77 -1.87
CA VAL A 18 -15.47 -6.03 -1.22
C VAL A 18 -15.70 -5.84 0.27
N THR A 19 -14.83 -5.11 0.97
CA THR A 19 -15.00 -4.78 2.40
C THR A 19 -16.31 -4.05 2.65
N LEU A 20 -16.64 -3.04 1.83
CA LEU A 20 -17.89 -2.29 1.96
C LEU A 20 -19.11 -3.16 1.67
N ILE A 21 -19.04 -4.05 0.69
CA ILE A 21 -20.11 -5.02 0.40
C ILE A 21 -20.32 -5.95 1.61
N ILE A 22 -19.24 -6.51 2.18
CA ILE A 22 -19.32 -7.36 3.37
C ILE A 22 -19.90 -6.58 4.55
N ALA A 23 -19.48 -5.32 4.75
CA ALA A 23 -20.01 -4.48 5.81
C ALA A 23 -21.50 -4.14 5.62
N ALA A 24 -21.93 -3.85 4.39
CA ALA A 24 -23.33 -3.58 4.07
C ALA A 24 -24.20 -4.83 4.29
N ILE A 25 -23.76 -5.98 3.78
CA ILE A 25 -24.43 -7.28 3.99
C ILE A 25 -24.49 -7.60 5.48
N GLY A 26 -23.34 -7.55 6.16
CA GLY A 26 -23.24 -7.85 7.59
C GLY A 26 -24.16 -6.96 8.42
N SER A 27 -24.25 -5.66 8.11
CA SER A 27 -25.14 -4.73 8.82
C SER A 27 -26.62 -4.99 8.55
N PHE A 28 -26.96 -5.46 7.34
CA PHE A 28 -28.34 -5.84 7.00
C PHE A 28 -28.78 -7.12 7.73
N TYR A 29 -27.89 -8.11 7.84
CA TYR A 29 -28.20 -9.39 8.52
C TYR A 29 -27.95 -9.38 10.03
N ALA A 30 -27.09 -8.50 10.55
CA ALA A 30 -26.77 -8.39 11.97
C ALA A 30 -27.98 -8.28 12.92
N PRO A 31 -29.04 -7.50 12.61
CA PRO A 31 -30.23 -7.47 13.47
C PRO A 31 -31.12 -8.70 13.32
N ALA A 32 -31.04 -9.43 12.20
CA ALA A 32 -31.87 -10.60 11.92
C ALA A 32 -31.31 -11.91 12.51
N THR A 33 -30.03 -11.95 12.85
CA THR A 33 -29.40 -13.15 13.44
C THR A 33 -29.48 -13.13 14.97
N PRO A 34 -30.07 -14.18 15.59
CA PRO A 34 -29.99 -14.34 17.03
C PRO A 34 -28.52 -14.44 17.45
N TRP A 35 -28.20 -13.93 18.65
CA TRP A 35 -26.85 -14.00 19.20
C TRP A 35 -26.34 -15.43 19.15
N VAL A 36 -25.28 -15.67 18.36
CA VAL A 36 -24.47 -16.87 18.55
C VAL A 36 -23.82 -16.66 19.91
N ALA A 37 -24.31 -17.37 20.93
CA ALA A 37 -23.67 -17.44 22.23
C ALA A 37 -22.36 -18.22 22.06
N ALA A 38 -21.35 -17.56 21.49
CA ALA A 38 -20.01 -18.08 21.39
C ALA A 38 -19.41 -18.09 22.79
N ASP A 39 -18.74 -19.18 23.15
CA ASP A 39 -18.00 -19.27 24.40
C ASP A 39 -16.96 -18.14 24.46
N PRO A 40 -16.96 -17.30 25.52
CA PRO A 40 -15.97 -16.24 25.70
C PRO A 40 -14.51 -16.72 25.56
N ALA A 41 -14.21 -17.96 25.92
CA ALA A 41 -12.88 -18.55 25.75
C ALA A 41 -12.47 -18.66 24.27
N VAL A 42 -13.42 -19.03 23.40
CA VAL A 42 -13.20 -19.15 21.95
C VAL A 42 -13.00 -17.76 21.33
N VAL A 43 -13.84 -16.80 21.70
CA VAL A 43 -13.74 -15.40 21.22
C VAL A 43 -12.38 -14.80 21.59
N LYS A 44 -11.95 -14.99 22.85
CA LYS A 44 -10.64 -14.53 23.33
C LYS A 44 -9.47 -15.19 22.57
N THR A 45 -9.58 -16.48 22.30
CA THR A 45 -8.54 -17.22 21.55
C THR A 45 -8.41 -16.70 20.12
N ILE A 46 -9.53 -16.51 19.42
CA ILE A 46 -9.56 -15.97 18.06
C ILE A 46 -9.00 -14.54 18.03
N TYR A 47 -9.42 -13.70 18.97
CA TYR A 47 -8.89 -12.34 19.10
C TYR A 47 -7.37 -12.34 19.30
N SER A 48 -6.86 -13.22 20.17
CA SER A 48 -5.41 -13.35 20.41
C SER A 48 -4.64 -13.82 19.18
N LEU A 49 -5.24 -14.67 18.34
CA LEU A 49 -4.63 -15.11 17.09
C LEU A 49 -4.63 -13.99 16.04
N LEU A 50 -5.73 -13.23 15.93
CA LEU A 50 -5.83 -12.10 15.01
C LEU A 50 -4.87 -10.97 15.38
N ILE A 51 -4.74 -10.59 16.66
CA ILE A 51 -3.77 -9.55 17.07
C ILE A 51 -2.34 -9.98 16.76
N LEU A 52 -2.02 -11.26 17.00
CA LEU A 52 -0.70 -11.80 16.73
C LEU A 52 -0.40 -11.79 15.23
N TYR A 53 -1.39 -12.17 14.42
CA TYR A 53 -1.30 -12.07 12.96
C TYR A 53 -1.05 -10.62 12.51
N LEU A 54 -1.81 -9.66 13.05
CA LEU A 54 -1.67 -8.25 12.74
C LEU A 54 -0.26 -7.72 13.08
N LEU A 55 0.24 -8.06 14.26
CA LEU A 55 1.57 -7.65 14.74
C LEU A 55 2.71 -8.22 13.90
N ILE A 56 2.55 -9.41 13.32
CA ILE A 56 3.55 -10.00 12.42
C ILE A 56 3.38 -9.43 11.00
N SER A 57 2.14 -9.27 10.53
CA SER A 57 1.79 -8.85 9.18
C SER A 57 2.28 -7.44 8.86
N ILE A 58 2.14 -6.48 9.79
CA ILE A 58 2.57 -5.08 9.58
C ILE A 58 4.09 -4.95 9.35
N PRO A 59 4.99 -5.40 10.26
CA PRO A 59 6.43 -5.31 10.04
C PRO A 59 6.88 -6.20 8.89
N PHE A 60 6.21 -7.34 8.67
CA PHE A 60 6.48 -8.19 7.51
C PHE A 60 6.18 -7.45 6.21
N SER A 61 5.04 -6.77 6.10
CA SER A 61 4.64 -6.00 4.92
C SER A 61 5.65 -4.89 4.60
N LEU A 62 6.06 -4.13 5.62
CA LEU A 62 7.04 -3.06 5.49
C LEU A 62 8.44 -3.59 5.10
N LYS A 63 8.90 -4.65 5.77
CA LYS A 63 10.20 -5.29 5.47
C LYS A 63 10.19 -5.92 4.08
N TRP A 64 9.08 -6.54 3.67
CA TRP A 64 8.94 -7.17 2.37
C TRP A 64 8.98 -6.12 1.25
N LEU A 65 8.29 -5.00 1.42
CA LEU A 65 8.36 -3.85 0.49
C LEU A 65 9.79 -3.30 0.39
N SER A 66 10.42 -2.99 1.53
CA SER A 66 11.80 -2.48 1.58
C SER A 66 12.81 -3.42 0.91
N ASN A 67 12.73 -4.72 1.21
CA ASN A 67 13.67 -5.71 0.68
C ASN A 67 13.40 -6.02 -0.81
N SER A 68 12.14 -5.88 -1.25
CA SER A 68 11.78 -6.01 -2.66
C SER A 68 12.34 -4.87 -3.49
N SER A 69 12.27 -3.62 -3.02
CA SER A 69 12.83 -2.47 -3.73
C SER A 69 14.35 -2.61 -3.91
N LYS A 70 15.07 -3.07 -2.88
CA LYS A 70 16.52 -3.33 -2.97
C LYS A 70 16.91 -4.45 -3.94
N LYS A 71 16.11 -5.52 -4.01
CA LYS A 71 16.37 -6.66 -4.93
C LYS A 71 15.98 -6.34 -6.37
N VAL A 72 14.97 -5.51 -6.57
CA VAL A 72 14.50 -5.11 -7.91
C VAL A 72 15.43 -4.09 -8.55
N LYS A 73 16.07 -3.20 -7.78
CA LYS A 73 17.11 -2.29 -8.28
C LYS A 73 18.25 -3.02 -9.02
N LYS A 74 18.67 -4.18 -8.52
CA LYS A 74 19.79 -4.98 -9.07
C LYS A 74 19.52 -5.70 -10.39
N LEU A 75 18.29 -5.73 -10.91
CA LEU A 75 18.03 -6.33 -12.22
C LEU A 75 18.47 -5.36 -13.34
N THR A 76 18.86 -5.87 -14.50
CA THR A 76 19.24 -5.01 -15.65
C THR A 76 18.02 -4.67 -16.52
N ASP A 77 16.95 -5.46 -16.44
CA ASP A 77 15.83 -5.43 -17.38
C ASP A 77 14.56 -4.78 -16.79
N ALA A 78 14.14 -3.63 -17.36
CA ALA A 78 13.09 -2.77 -16.81
C ALA A 78 11.70 -3.44 -16.76
N ASN A 79 11.38 -4.30 -17.73
CA ASN A 79 10.09 -5.00 -17.78
C ASN A 79 9.98 -6.10 -16.72
N GLU A 80 11.09 -6.81 -16.45
CA GLU A 80 11.11 -7.86 -15.43
C GLU A 80 11.08 -7.28 -14.01
N LYS A 81 11.74 -6.13 -13.80
CA LYS A 81 11.68 -5.35 -12.55
C LYS A 81 10.24 -5.06 -12.14
N ILE A 82 9.46 -4.48 -13.05
CA ILE A 82 8.08 -4.06 -12.79
C ILE A 82 7.20 -5.27 -12.48
N LYS A 83 7.36 -6.40 -13.20
CA LYS A 83 6.58 -7.62 -12.98
C LYS A 83 6.83 -8.24 -11.60
N ARG A 84 8.09 -8.28 -11.14
CA ARG A 84 8.45 -8.81 -9.81
C ARG A 84 7.99 -7.89 -8.69
N TYR A 85 8.15 -6.58 -8.84
CA TYR A 85 7.65 -5.59 -7.88
C TYR A 85 6.14 -5.70 -7.69
N ARG A 86 5.39 -5.81 -8.80
CA ARG A 86 3.94 -6.00 -8.79
C ARG A 86 3.52 -7.25 -8.02
N ARG A 87 4.18 -8.38 -8.26
CA ARG A 87 3.86 -9.64 -7.57
C ARG A 87 4.04 -9.51 -6.07
N ASN A 88 5.13 -8.88 -5.63
CA ASN A 88 5.43 -8.73 -4.21
C ASN A 88 4.42 -7.81 -3.51
N ILE A 89 3.99 -6.73 -4.18
CA ILE A 89 2.91 -5.87 -3.71
C ILE A 89 1.59 -6.64 -3.63
N CYS A 90 1.20 -7.39 -4.67
CA CYS A 90 -0.03 -8.19 -4.64
C CYS A 90 -0.04 -9.19 -3.48
N ILE A 91 1.10 -9.82 -3.15
CA ILE A 91 1.20 -10.72 -2.00
C ILE A 91 0.93 -9.98 -0.69
N VAL A 92 1.60 -8.84 -0.48
CA VAL A 92 1.40 -8.03 0.72
C VAL A 92 -0.05 -7.56 0.85
N LEU A 93 -0.65 -7.03 -0.24
CA LEU A 93 -2.06 -6.66 -0.24
C LEU A 93 -2.98 -7.85 0.04
N GLY A 94 -2.66 -9.04 -0.47
CA GLY A 94 -3.44 -10.25 -0.21
C GLY A 94 -3.42 -10.65 1.27
N ILE A 95 -2.24 -10.58 1.92
CA ILE A 95 -2.09 -10.85 3.34
C ILE A 95 -2.91 -9.84 4.16
N THR A 96 -2.75 -8.54 3.91
CA THR A 96 -3.52 -7.52 4.64
C THR A 96 -5.02 -7.56 4.32
N ALA A 97 -5.43 -7.93 3.10
CA ALA A 97 -6.85 -8.09 2.78
C ALA A 97 -7.48 -9.27 3.53
N PHE A 98 -6.73 -10.36 3.70
CA PHE A 98 -7.21 -11.54 4.41
C PHE A 98 -7.48 -11.24 5.89
N GLY A 99 -6.55 -10.57 6.58
CA GLY A 99 -6.74 -10.17 7.98
C GLY A 99 -7.96 -9.25 8.15
N LEU A 100 -8.15 -8.33 7.21
CA LEU A 100 -9.21 -7.35 7.26
C LEU A 100 -10.57 -8.01 7.10
N ILE A 101 -10.69 -8.91 6.12
CA ILE A 101 -11.92 -9.67 5.88
C ILE A 101 -12.18 -10.60 7.07
N ALA A 102 -11.17 -11.27 7.62
CA ALA A 102 -11.30 -12.13 8.79
C ALA A 102 -11.76 -11.35 10.03
N SER A 103 -11.17 -10.19 10.30
CA SER A 103 -11.56 -9.29 11.40
C SER A 103 -13.00 -8.82 11.25
N LEU A 104 -13.40 -8.44 10.03
CA LEU A 104 -14.77 -7.99 9.75
C LEU A 104 -15.79 -9.13 9.88
N LEU A 105 -15.46 -10.34 9.43
CA LEU A 105 -16.28 -11.54 9.64
C LEU A 105 -16.44 -11.85 11.14
N CYS A 106 -15.35 -11.83 11.90
CA CYS A 106 -15.38 -12.05 13.35
C CYS A 106 -16.22 -11.00 14.07
N PHE A 107 -16.18 -9.74 13.64
CA PHE A 107 -17.04 -8.68 14.18
C PHE A 107 -18.53 -9.04 14.03
N TYR A 108 -18.97 -9.49 12.85
CA TYR A 108 -20.38 -9.86 12.64
C TYR A 108 -20.78 -11.17 13.33
N LEU A 109 -19.85 -12.12 13.46
CA LEU A 109 -20.10 -13.40 14.13
C LEU A 109 -20.20 -13.27 15.65
N PHE A 110 -19.26 -12.56 16.26
CA PHE A 110 -19.15 -12.43 17.72
C PHE A 110 -19.84 -11.18 18.28
N LYS A 111 -20.14 -10.19 17.42
CA LYS A 111 -20.71 -8.87 17.80
C LYS A 111 -19.88 -8.11 18.83
N GLU A 112 -18.58 -8.39 18.87
CA GLU A 112 -17.61 -7.77 19.78
C GLU A 112 -16.89 -6.59 19.13
N THR A 113 -16.89 -5.43 19.79
CA THR A 113 -16.30 -4.19 19.25
C THR A 113 -14.79 -4.28 19.05
N SER A 114 -14.11 -5.18 19.76
CA SER A 114 -12.66 -5.36 19.64
C SER A 114 -12.22 -5.73 18.22
N PHE A 115 -13.04 -6.48 17.48
CA PHE A 115 -12.73 -6.88 16.10
C PHE A 115 -12.86 -5.72 15.10
N ILE A 116 -13.72 -4.72 15.35
CA ILE A 116 -13.81 -3.56 14.45
C ILE A 116 -12.57 -2.66 14.55
N TYR A 117 -11.95 -2.57 15.74
CA TYR A 117 -10.67 -1.85 15.89
C TYR A 117 -9.55 -2.50 15.10
N MET A 118 -9.48 -3.83 15.07
CA MET A 118 -8.53 -4.55 14.23
C MET A 118 -8.74 -4.28 12.75
N ALA A 119 -9.98 -4.37 12.28
CA ALA A 119 -10.31 -4.05 10.90
C ALA A 119 -9.90 -2.61 10.55
N GLY A 120 -10.09 -1.65 11.47
CA GLY A 120 -9.64 -0.27 11.32
C GLY A 120 -8.11 -0.13 11.17
N ILE A 121 -7.34 -0.83 12.00
CA ILE A 121 -5.87 -0.83 11.89
C ILE A 121 -5.43 -1.44 10.55
N GLU A 122 -6.10 -2.48 10.08
CA GLU A 122 -5.80 -3.09 8.78
C GLU A 122 -6.13 -2.19 7.59
N ILE A 123 -7.21 -1.42 7.66
CA ILE A 123 -7.53 -0.38 6.66
C ILE A 123 -6.40 0.64 6.60
N ILE A 124 -5.88 1.07 7.75
CA ILE A 124 -4.75 2.00 7.84
C ILE A 124 -3.48 1.35 7.28
N ALA A 125 -3.22 0.08 7.60
CA ALA A 125 -2.08 -0.67 7.06
C ALA A 125 -2.15 -0.79 5.53
N LEU A 126 -3.35 -1.04 4.97
CA LEU A 126 -3.58 -1.05 3.52
C LEU A 126 -3.28 0.32 2.88
N LEU A 127 -3.64 1.43 3.54
CA LEU A 127 -3.30 2.78 3.04
C LEU A 127 -1.78 2.96 2.90
N PHE A 128 -0.98 2.48 3.86
CA PHE A 128 0.48 2.50 3.75
C PHE A 128 1.02 1.54 2.67
N CYS A 129 0.30 0.46 2.39
CA CYS A 129 0.64 -0.51 1.34
C CYS A 129 0.16 -0.08 -0.06
N LYS A 130 -0.42 1.12 -0.22
CA LYS A 130 -0.96 1.59 -1.50
C LYS A 130 0.13 1.58 -2.61
N PRO A 131 -0.07 0.80 -3.68
CA PRO A 131 0.83 0.86 -4.84
C PRO A 131 0.70 2.21 -5.53
N THR A 132 1.75 3.02 -5.50
CA THR A 132 1.79 4.31 -6.20
C THR A 132 2.87 4.25 -7.27
N GLU A 133 2.56 4.67 -8.50
CA GLU A 133 3.55 4.74 -9.60
C GLU A 133 4.75 5.62 -9.23
N LYS A 134 4.53 6.73 -8.50
CA LYS A 134 5.60 7.57 -7.95
C LYS A 134 6.52 6.83 -6.98
N LYS A 135 5.97 5.92 -6.16
CA LYS A 135 6.74 5.11 -5.20
C LYS A 135 7.51 4.01 -5.92
N MET A 136 6.93 3.42 -6.96
CA MET A 136 7.62 2.49 -7.86
C MET A 136 8.76 3.20 -8.60
N ILE A 137 8.52 4.40 -9.13
CA ILE A 137 9.53 5.16 -9.87
C ILE A 137 10.65 5.61 -8.93
N ALA A 138 10.32 6.14 -7.74
CA ALA A 138 11.33 6.41 -6.72
C ALA A 138 12.11 5.14 -6.36
N ASP A 139 11.45 4.03 -6.00
CA ASP A 139 12.16 2.82 -5.58
C ASP A 139 13.00 2.16 -6.69
N LEU A 140 12.59 2.22 -7.96
CA LEU A 140 13.30 1.59 -9.08
C LEU A 140 14.35 2.49 -9.74
N PHE A 141 14.17 3.81 -9.71
CA PHE A 141 15.04 4.77 -10.41
C PHE A 141 15.81 5.69 -9.46
N THR A 142 15.80 5.47 -8.13
CA THR A 142 16.61 6.29 -7.20
C THR A 142 18.12 6.25 -7.52
N ASP A 143 18.64 5.25 -8.24
CA ASP A 143 20.06 5.26 -8.66
C ASP A 143 20.30 6.13 -9.92
N GLU A 144 19.27 6.70 -10.54
CA GLU A 144 19.38 7.68 -11.64
C GLU A 144 18.99 9.10 -11.21
N ILE A 145 18.49 9.28 -9.97
CA ILE A 145 18.09 10.59 -9.44
C ILE A 145 19.20 11.20 -8.57
N ASP A 146 20.18 10.41 -8.13
CA ASP A 146 21.38 10.92 -7.43
C ASP A 146 22.54 11.32 -8.38
N GLU A 147 22.34 11.26 -9.71
CA GLU A 147 23.28 11.83 -10.70
C GLU A 147 22.65 12.89 -11.63
N THR A 148 21.41 13.36 -11.37
CA THR A 148 20.81 14.46 -12.18
C THR A 148 20.16 15.57 -11.37
N THR A 149 20.53 15.74 -10.09
CA THR A 149 20.25 17.00 -9.37
C THR A 149 21.33 18.06 -9.56
N ASP A 150 22.35 17.82 -10.37
CA ASP A 150 23.17 18.90 -10.93
C ASP A 150 23.63 18.52 -12.33
N GLN A 151 23.00 19.12 -13.36
CA GLN A 151 23.66 19.93 -14.40
C GLN A 151 22.58 20.63 -15.23
N ASN A 152 22.16 21.78 -14.72
CA ASN A 152 22.19 23.07 -15.42
C ASN A 152 22.25 23.01 -16.97
N THR A 153 21.30 23.66 -17.65
CA THR A 153 21.70 24.35 -18.89
C THR A 153 22.35 25.68 -18.49
N THR A 154 23.65 25.57 -18.17
CA THR A 154 24.67 26.63 -18.06
C THR A 154 24.80 27.34 -19.44
N PRO A 155 25.34 28.58 -19.58
CA PRO A 155 26.74 28.89 -19.26
C PRO A 155 26.98 30.24 -18.56
N GLU A 156 28.06 30.27 -17.79
CA GLU A 156 28.64 31.45 -17.16
C GLU A 156 29.46 32.25 -18.20
N THR A 157 29.45 33.58 -17.99
CA THR A 157 30.54 34.55 -18.21
C THR A 157 30.70 35.26 -19.56
N ASP A 158 30.95 36.57 -19.42
CA ASP A 158 31.63 37.54 -20.31
C ASP A 158 30.76 38.50 -21.14
N GLU A 159 30.48 39.68 -20.55
CA GLU A 159 30.40 40.95 -21.29
C GLU A 159 31.70 41.18 -22.09
N PRO A 160 31.61 41.78 -23.30
CA PRO A 160 32.15 43.14 -23.39
C PRO A 160 31.40 44.10 -24.34
N ILE A 161 31.23 45.32 -23.83
CA ILE A 161 31.57 46.65 -24.43
C ILE A 161 30.70 47.23 -25.57
N GLU A 162 30.25 48.46 -25.28
CA GLU A 162 29.86 49.61 -26.14
C GLU A 162 28.66 49.50 -27.09
N LYS A 163 27.62 50.25 -26.74
CA LYS A 163 27.17 51.35 -27.60
C LYS A 163 26.99 52.65 -26.82
N ASN A 164 27.86 53.59 -27.16
CA ASN A 164 27.84 54.98 -26.74
C ASN A 164 26.73 55.76 -27.47
N THR A 165 26.15 56.73 -26.75
CA THR A 165 25.47 57.98 -27.18
C THR A 165 24.40 58.00 -28.29
N LYS A 166 23.21 58.53 -27.93
CA LYS A 166 22.58 59.80 -28.41
C LYS A 166 21.15 59.88 -27.85
N ASN A 167 20.87 60.84 -26.96
CA ASN A 167 20.24 62.14 -27.27
C ASN A 167 18.82 62.01 -27.83
N GLU A 168 17.81 62.16 -26.97
CA GLU A 168 16.72 63.15 -27.12
C GLU A 168 15.97 63.33 -25.81
#